data_AF-X1M2E0-F1
#
_entry.id   AF-X1M2E0-F1
#
_cell.length_a   1.000
_cell.length_b   1.000
_cell.length_c   1.000
_cell.angle_alpha   90.00
_cell.angle_beta   90.00
_cell.angle_gamma   90.00
#
_symmetry.space_group_name_H-M   'P 1'
#
loop_
_entity.id
_entity.type
_entity.pdbx_description
1 polymer ?
#
loop_
_entity_poly.entity_id
_entity_poly.type
_entity_poly.pdbx_seq_one_letter_code
_entity_poly.pdbx_strand_id
1 'polypeptide(L)'
;DGDQVVETGFSYLESLFKYSYDKLLSTQDLCRLNSEEKKVMAYFVATQLVRTKENREAYRDFYRQVIETLSKGNLPKESREQLKLQFAITEEEVVLQSSVTEEELKTVHIGMLQFVPYCVDKFSRMKWVLNINSFTMPYWSSDNPVTRSNPIDHWPYNSVSLSRKGIQVHLPLSPVLSLCICDPVMYNYLPSNFEITDVQSVKSANYLQVYWSTRYVFSNKNDFSFAEAIIQKNPVLAEGIIESEKDISGADNSSASATITITMYALPDG
;
A
#
# COMPACT_ATOMS: atom_id res chain seq x y z
N ASP A 1 31.85 -2.87 -5.20
CA ASP A 1 31.38 -2.20 -6.43
C ASP A 1 29.88 -2.27 -6.68
N GLY A 2 29.21 -3.43 -6.60
CA GLY A 2 27.75 -3.51 -6.84
C GLY A 2 26.91 -2.69 -5.83
N ASP A 3 27.21 -2.79 -4.54
CA ASP A 3 26.44 -2.12 -3.48
C ASP A 3 26.52 -0.59 -3.57
N GLN A 4 27.68 -0.05 -3.93
CA GLN A 4 27.90 1.40 -4.03
C GLN A 4 27.13 2.01 -5.22
N VAL A 5 26.99 1.27 -6.33
CA VAL A 5 26.19 1.68 -7.49
C VAL A 5 24.69 1.67 -7.14
N VAL A 6 24.24 0.66 -6.39
CA VAL A 6 22.86 0.55 -5.93
C VAL A 6 22.51 1.67 -4.94
N GLU A 7 23.34 1.92 -3.93
CA GLU A 7 23.17 3.01 -2.97
C GLU A 7 23.15 4.39 -3.65
N THR A 8 24.05 4.62 -4.61
CA THR A 8 24.08 5.87 -5.39
C THR A 8 22.79 6.05 -6.21
N GLY A 9 22.27 4.98 -6.80
CA GLY A 9 21.01 4.99 -7.54
C GLY A 9 19.79 5.28 -6.66
N PHE A 10 19.73 4.67 -5.47
CA PHE A 10 18.66 4.96 -4.51
C PHE A 10 18.72 6.39 -3.98
N SER A 11 19.91 6.89 -3.64
CA SER A 11 20.09 8.27 -3.18
C SER A 11 19.64 9.30 -4.23
N TYR A 12 19.89 9.02 -5.52
CA TYR A 12 19.41 9.86 -6.61
C TYR A 12 17.88 9.87 -6.72
N LEU A 13 17.23 8.70 -6.66
CA LEU A 13 15.77 8.59 -6.69
C LEU A 13 15.12 9.25 -5.48
N GLU A 14 15.69 9.09 -4.28
CA GLU A 14 15.22 9.77 -3.07
C GLU A 14 15.35 11.29 -3.19
N SER A 15 16.46 11.78 -3.74
CA SER A 15 16.68 13.21 -3.96
C SER A 15 15.66 13.79 -4.95
N LEU A 16 15.39 13.09 -6.06
CA LEU A 16 14.38 13.49 -7.04
C LEU A 16 12.97 13.43 -6.46
N PHE A 17 12.66 12.41 -5.67
CA PHE A 17 11.37 12.30 -5.01
C PHE A 17 11.18 13.45 -4.03
N LYS A 18 12.17 13.70 -3.17
CA LYS A 18 12.15 14.81 -2.22
C LYS A 18 11.94 16.15 -2.92
N TYR A 19 12.68 16.40 -4.00
CA TYR A 19 12.50 17.62 -4.79
C TYR A 19 11.08 17.74 -5.36
N SER A 20 10.56 16.68 -5.97
CA SER A 20 9.21 16.66 -6.55
C SER A 20 8.12 16.85 -5.48
N TYR A 21 8.32 16.21 -4.33
CA TYR A 21 7.44 16.29 -3.16
C TYR A 21 7.44 17.69 -2.55
N ASP A 22 8.61 18.26 -2.25
CA ASP A 22 8.75 19.61 -1.68
C ASP A 22 8.18 20.67 -2.64
N LYS A 23 8.40 20.48 -3.95
CA LYS A 23 7.80 21.33 -4.99
C LYS A 23 6.28 21.24 -4.95
N LEU A 24 5.71 20.04 -4.89
CA LEU A 24 4.25 19.87 -4.81
C LEU A 24 3.66 20.47 -3.53
N LEU A 25 4.32 20.30 -2.38
CA LEU A 25 3.90 20.89 -1.11
C LEU A 25 3.90 22.42 -1.14
N SER A 26 4.95 23.02 -1.72
CA SER A 26 5.11 24.47 -1.78
C SER A 26 4.21 25.13 -2.82
N THR A 27 4.01 24.51 -4.00
CA THR A 27 3.18 25.09 -5.05
C THR A 27 1.69 24.76 -4.92
N GLN A 28 1.35 23.67 -4.21
CA GLN A 28 0.00 23.12 -4.10
C GLN A 28 -0.70 22.95 -5.47
N ASP A 29 0.09 22.60 -6.49
CA ASP A 29 -0.38 22.59 -7.87
C ASP A 29 0.30 21.46 -8.67
N LEU A 30 -0.48 20.43 -9.00
CA LEU A 30 -0.01 19.28 -9.79
C LEU A 30 0.43 19.63 -11.21
N CYS A 31 -0.03 20.75 -11.77
CA CYS A 31 0.40 21.21 -13.09
C CYS A 31 1.83 21.74 -13.08
N ARG A 32 2.42 22.00 -11.91
CA ARG A 32 3.84 22.37 -11.77
C ARG A 32 4.77 21.19 -11.87
N LEU A 33 4.27 19.97 -11.72
CA LEU A 33 5.07 18.77 -11.90
C LEU A 33 5.18 18.41 -13.38
N ASN A 34 6.42 18.27 -13.86
CA ASN A 34 6.70 17.73 -15.19
C ASN A 34 6.51 16.21 -15.22
N SER A 35 6.63 15.61 -16.41
CA SER A 35 6.41 14.17 -16.60
C SER A 35 7.39 13.29 -15.81
N GLU A 36 8.65 13.69 -15.69
CA GLU A 36 9.66 12.93 -14.91
C GLU A 36 9.39 13.04 -13.41
N GLU A 37 9.06 14.22 -12.91
CA GLU A 37 8.68 14.45 -11.51
C GLU A 37 7.43 13.62 -11.13
N LYS A 38 6.41 13.59 -12.00
CA LYS A 38 5.23 12.73 -11.81
C LYS A 38 5.58 11.25 -11.84
N LYS A 39 6.48 10.83 -12.72
CA LYS A 39 6.94 9.44 -12.80
C LYS A 39 7.65 9.02 -11.52
N VAL A 40 8.50 9.88 -10.95
CA VAL A 40 9.17 9.63 -9.67
C VAL A 40 8.17 9.53 -8.53
N MET A 41 7.16 10.40 -8.48
CA MET A 41 6.06 10.25 -7.52
C MET A 41 5.29 8.94 -7.70
N ALA A 42 5.02 8.55 -8.95
CA ALA A 42 4.35 7.29 -9.25
C ALA A 42 5.19 6.08 -8.79
N TYR A 43 6.51 6.12 -8.94
CA TYR A 43 7.43 5.12 -8.41
C TYR A 43 7.29 5.01 -6.90
N PHE A 44 7.33 6.14 -6.18
CA PHE A 44 7.13 6.14 -4.74
C PHE A 44 5.80 5.51 -4.34
N VAL A 45 4.68 5.96 -4.93
CA VAL A 45 3.34 5.41 -4.65
C VAL A 45 3.29 3.91 -4.94
N ALA A 46 3.83 3.46 -6.07
CA ALA A 46 3.86 2.06 -6.48
C ALA A 46 4.69 1.20 -5.53
N THR A 47 5.87 1.68 -5.12
CA THR A 47 6.72 1.00 -4.15
C THR A 47 6.03 0.90 -2.80
N GLN A 48 5.41 1.96 -2.28
CA GLN A 48 4.66 1.90 -1.03
C GLN A 48 3.49 0.92 -1.13
N LEU A 49 2.78 0.90 -2.27
CA LEU A 49 1.67 -0.02 -2.50
C LEU A 49 2.14 -1.49 -2.49
N VAL A 50 3.26 -1.80 -3.13
CA VAL A 50 3.81 -3.17 -3.16
C VAL A 50 4.37 -3.60 -1.79
N ARG A 51 4.76 -2.65 -0.93
CA ARG A 51 5.38 -2.90 0.38
C ARG A 51 4.42 -3.35 1.48
N THR A 52 3.12 -3.40 1.21
CA THR A 52 2.09 -3.66 2.23
C THR A 52 2.07 -5.11 2.70
N LYS A 53 1.68 -5.33 3.97
CA LYS A 53 1.53 -6.67 4.55
C LYS A 53 0.53 -7.52 3.76
N GLU A 54 -0.62 -6.94 3.41
CA GLU A 54 -1.64 -7.60 2.60
C GLU A 54 -1.09 -8.09 1.26
N ASN A 55 -0.30 -7.28 0.56
CA ASN A 55 0.31 -7.72 -0.70
C ASN A 55 1.35 -8.83 -0.47
N ARG A 56 2.15 -8.76 0.60
CA ARG A 56 3.06 -9.86 0.98
C ARG A 56 2.32 -11.17 1.23
N GLU A 57 1.21 -11.13 1.95
CA GLU A 57 0.40 -12.31 2.29
C GLU A 57 -0.31 -12.86 1.05
N ALA A 58 -0.95 -12.01 0.26
CA ALA A 58 -1.60 -12.40 -0.99
C ALA A 58 -0.61 -13.02 -1.98
N TYR A 59 0.60 -12.45 -2.08
CA TYR A 59 1.64 -13.00 -2.95
C TYR A 59 2.25 -14.29 -2.38
N ARG A 60 2.42 -14.41 -1.06
CA ARG A 60 2.81 -15.68 -0.41
C ARG A 60 1.83 -16.80 -0.77
N ASP A 61 0.53 -16.51 -0.65
CA ASP A 61 -0.52 -17.51 -0.92
C ASP A 61 -0.57 -17.85 -2.42
N PHE A 62 -0.35 -16.86 -3.29
CA PHE A 62 -0.21 -17.08 -4.74
C PHE A 62 1.06 -17.89 -5.08
N TYR A 63 2.20 -17.57 -4.47
CA TYR A 63 3.47 -18.29 -4.65
C TYR A 63 3.34 -19.76 -4.22
N ARG A 64 2.67 -20.01 -3.08
CA ARG A 64 2.33 -21.36 -2.63
C ARG A 64 1.50 -22.12 -3.66
N GLN A 65 0.47 -21.48 -4.23
CA GLN A 65 -0.34 -22.08 -5.30
C GLN A 65 0.47 -22.38 -6.56
N VAL A 66 1.41 -21.51 -6.94
CA VAL A 66 2.33 -21.74 -8.06
C VAL A 66 3.21 -22.95 -7.79
N ILE A 67 3.84 -23.05 -6.61
CA ILE A 67 4.65 -24.22 -6.20
C ILE A 67 3.81 -25.50 -6.27
N GLU A 68 2.63 -25.52 -5.64
CA GLU A 68 1.74 -26.68 -5.67
C GLU A 68 1.37 -27.10 -7.10
N THR A 69 1.15 -26.13 -7.98
CA THR A 69 0.83 -26.38 -9.39
C THR A 69 2.02 -26.98 -10.15
N LEU A 70 3.24 -26.47 -9.90
CA LEU A 70 4.47 -27.01 -10.46
C LEU A 70 4.76 -28.44 -9.95
N SER A 71 4.53 -28.71 -8.66
CA SER A 71 4.75 -30.03 -8.06
C SER A 71 3.78 -31.08 -8.60
N LYS A 72 2.54 -30.70 -8.94
CA LYS A 72 1.54 -31.62 -9.53
C LYS A 72 1.93 -32.13 -10.93
N GLY A 73 2.87 -31.47 -11.62
CA GLY A 73 3.40 -31.95 -12.90
C GLY A 73 2.43 -31.89 -14.09
N ASN A 74 1.26 -31.26 -13.93
CA ASN A 74 0.20 -31.23 -14.95
C ASN A 74 0.40 -30.14 -16.02
N LEU A 75 1.47 -29.35 -15.92
CA LEU A 75 1.80 -28.29 -16.86
C LEU A 75 2.67 -28.80 -18.01
N PRO A 76 2.47 -28.34 -19.26
CA PRO A 76 3.43 -28.53 -20.34
C PRO A 76 4.83 -28.05 -19.91
N LYS A 77 5.88 -28.75 -20.35
CA LYS A 77 7.27 -28.44 -19.96
C LYS A 77 7.65 -26.97 -20.18
N GLU A 78 7.23 -26.39 -21.30
CA GLU A 78 7.50 -24.98 -21.63
C GLU A 78 6.86 -24.01 -20.62
N SER A 79 5.59 -24.24 -20.25
CA SER A 79 4.89 -23.43 -19.25
C SER A 79 5.49 -23.60 -17.85
N ARG A 80 5.95 -24.81 -17.51
CA ARG A 80 6.65 -25.10 -16.25
C ARG A 80 7.94 -24.27 -16.14
N GLU A 81 8.77 -24.29 -17.18
CA GLU A 81 10.03 -23.52 -17.20
C GLU A 81 9.79 -22.01 -17.21
N GLN A 82 8.78 -21.51 -17.94
CA GLN A 82 8.41 -20.09 -17.90
C GLN A 82 8.00 -19.62 -16.50
N LEU A 83 7.15 -20.38 -15.80
CA LEU A 83 6.73 -20.02 -14.45
C LEU A 83 7.91 -20.06 -13.47
N LYS A 84 8.78 -21.08 -13.55
CA LYS A 84 9.99 -21.13 -12.73
C LYS A 84 10.88 -19.91 -12.94
N LEU A 85 11.08 -19.50 -14.20
CA LEU A 85 11.89 -18.32 -14.52
C LEU A 85 11.24 -17.02 -14.02
N GLN A 86 9.93 -16.87 -14.22
CA GLN A 86 9.18 -15.67 -13.86
C GLN A 86 9.14 -15.43 -12.35
N PHE A 87 9.04 -16.50 -11.57
CA PHE A 87 8.93 -16.45 -10.11
C PHE A 87 10.26 -16.78 -9.40
N ALA A 88 11.35 -16.97 -10.17
CA ALA A 88 12.66 -17.39 -9.68
C ALA A 88 12.63 -18.67 -8.80
N ILE A 89 11.77 -19.62 -9.15
CA ILE A 89 11.55 -20.87 -8.41
C ILE A 89 12.56 -21.94 -8.87
N THR A 90 13.30 -22.51 -7.92
CA THR A 90 14.24 -23.61 -8.13
C THR A 90 13.54 -24.97 -8.17
N GLU A 91 14.20 -25.99 -8.72
CA GLU A 91 13.65 -27.35 -8.72
C GLU A 91 13.54 -27.93 -7.29
N GLU A 92 14.45 -27.53 -6.40
CA GLU A 92 14.47 -27.94 -5.00
C GLU A 92 13.24 -27.43 -4.24
N GLU A 93 12.86 -26.16 -4.43
CA GLU A 93 11.62 -25.59 -3.86
C GLU A 93 10.35 -26.32 -4.33
N VAL A 94 10.31 -26.73 -5.61
CA VAL A 94 9.18 -27.50 -6.16
C VAL A 94 9.08 -28.90 -5.54
N VAL A 95 10.21 -29.54 -5.26
CA VAL A 95 10.28 -30.90 -4.70
C VAL A 95 9.98 -30.91 -3.21
N LEU A 96 10.51 -29.95 -2.45
CA LEU A 96 10.37 -29.90 -1.00
C LEU A 96 8.96 -29.50 -0.56
N GLN A 97 8.16 -28.86 -1.43
CA GLN A 97 6.86 -28.27 -1.08
C GLN A 97 6.93 -27.49 0.25
N SER A 98 8.09 -26.89 0.52
CA SER A 98 8.41 -26.38 1.85
C SER A 98 7.46 -25.23 2.18
N SER A 99 7.04 -25.19 3.44
CA SER A 99 6.36 -24.03 4.01
C SER A 99 7.27 -22.82 3.82
N VAL A 100 6.80 -21.79 3.10
CA VAL A 100 7.53 -20.55 2.85
C VAL A 100 8.05 -19.98 4.18
N THR A 101 9.36 -20.05 4.38
CA THR A 101 10.07 -19.54 5.56
C THR A 101 10.06 -18.01 5.57
N GLU A 102 10.32 -17.39 6.72
CA GLU A 102 10.44 -15.92 6.84
C GLU A 102 11.54 -15.32 5.94
N GLU A 103 12.58 -16.10 5.64
CA GLU A 103 13.67 -15.68 4.77
C GLU A 103 13.25 -15.73 3.29
N GLU A 104 12.52 -16.77 2.89
CA GLU A 104 11.89 -16.84 1.56
C GLU A 104 10.81 -15.77 1.39
N LEU A 105 10.07 -15.39 2.44
CA LEU A 105 9.12 -14.26 2.40
C LEU A 105 9.79 -12.93 2.08
N LYS A 106 11.02 -12.70 2.54
CA LYS A 106 11.80 -11.51 2.18
C LYS A 106 12.21 -11.53 0.71
N THR A 107 12.67 -12.67 0.21
CA THR A 107 13.02 -12.86 -1.22
C THR A 107 11.81 -12.68 -2.11
N VAL A 108 10.69 -13.28 -1.73
CA VAL A 108 9.38 -13.10 -2.35
C VAL A 108 8.98 -11.61 -2.36
N HIS A 109 9.14 -10.92 -1.24
CA HIS A 109 8.84 -9.48 -1.15
C HIS A 109 9.71 -8.63 -2.08
N ILE A 110 11.00 -8.94 -2.18
CA ILE A 110 11.91 -8.30 -3.14
C ILE A 110 11.46 -8.59 -4.58
N GLY A 111 11.04 -9.81 -4.87
CA GLY A 111 10.44 -10.18 -6.15
C GLY A 111 9.22 -9.32 -6.49
N MET A 112 8.43 -8.92 -5.50
CA MET A 112 7.29 -8.03 -5.74
C MET A 112 7.68 -6.65 -6.28
N LEU A 113 8.91 -6.17 -6.04
CA LEU A 113 9.38 -4.90 -6.61
C LEU A 113 9.39 -4.91 -8.14
N GLN A 114 9.41 -6.09 -8.77
CA GLN A 114 9.26 -6.24 -10.23
C GLN A 114 7.89 -5.76 -10.75
N PHE A 115 6.87 -5.65 -9.90
CA PHE A 115 5.57 -5.08 -10.27
C PHE A 115 5.54 -3.55 -10.25
N VAL A 116 6.53 -2.90 -9.65
CA VAL A 116 6.58 -1.44 -9.54
C VAL A 116 6.52 -0.76 -10.92
N PRO A 117 7.31 -1.16 -11.94
CA PRO A 117 7.21 -0.59 -13.28
C PRO A 117 5.81 -0.71 -13.90
N TYR A 118 5.12 -1.85 -13.69
CA TYR A 118 3.74 -2.03 -14.15
C TYR A 118 2.78 -1.05 -13.46
N CYS A 119 2.89 -0.88 -12.15
CA CYS A 119 2.10 0.10 -11.40
C CYS A 119 2.37 1.54 -11.87
N VAL A 120 3.63 1.91 -12.08
CA VAL A 120 4.03 3.24 -12.57
C VAL A 120 3.43 3.51 -13.95
N ASP A 121 3.56 2.56 -14.86
CA ASP A 121 2.98 2.63 -16.19
C ASP A 121 1.45 2.78 -16.13
N LYS A 122 0.78 2.04 -15.24
CA LYS A 122 -0.67 2.20 -15.00
C LYS A 122 -1.01 3.59 -14.46
N PHE A 123 -0.30 4.07 -13.43
CA PHE A 123 -0.52 5.39 -12.82
C PHE A 123 -0.31 6.53 -13.81
N SER A 124 0.63 6.39 -14.76
CA SER A 124 0.89 7.40 -15.79
C SER A 124 -0.32 7.66 -16.70
N ARG A 125 -1.22 6.68 -16.85
CA ARG A 125 -2.45 6.75 -17.66
C ARG A 125 -3.70 7.09 -16.85
N MET A 126 -3.59 7.13 -15.53
CA MET A 126 -4.70 7.45 -14.64
C MET A 126 -4.84 8.96 -14.47
N LYS A 127 -5.98 9.40 -13.94
CA LYS A 127 -6.19 10.79 -13.57
C LYS A 127 -5.53 11.07 -12.23
N TRP A 128 -4.86 12.22 -12.14
CA TRP A 128 -4.23 12.68 -10.89
C TRP A 128 -5.00 13.90 -10.41
N VAL A 129 -5.33 13.90 -9.11
CA VAL A 129 -6.03 14.98 -8.43
C VAL A 129 -5.31 15.25 -7.11
N LEU A 130 -4.98 16.52 -6.86
CA LEU A 130 -4.45 16.99 -5.58
C LEU A 130 -5.61 17.57 -4.79
N ASN A 131 -5.98 16.89 -3.72
CA ASN A 131 -7.00 17.35 -2.80
C ASN A 131 -6.38 18.30 -1.78
N ILE A 132 -6.95 19.50 -1.67
CA ILE A 132 -6.49 20.57 -0.78
C ILE A 132 -7.51 20.76 0.33
N ASN A 133 -7.10 20.48 1.57
CA ASN A 133 -7.91 20.48 2.78
C ASN A 133 -7.80 21.81 3.53
N SER A 134 -8.92 22.52 3.62
CA SER A 134 -9.07 23.76 4.41
C SER A 134 -9.76 23.53 5.76
N PHE A 135 -10.14 22.29 6.09
CA PHE A 135 -10.80 21.96 7.34
C PHE A 135 -9.80 21.80 8.50
N THR A 136 -10.34 21.85 9.72
CA THR A 136 -9.55 21.69 10.95
C THR A 136 -9.07 20.25 11.16
N MET A 137 -9.80 19.25 10.65
CA MET A 137 -9.36 17.86 10.68
C MET A 137 -8.25 17.66 9.65
N PRO A 138 -7.04 17.24 10.05
CA PRO A 138 -5.94 17.01 9.12
C PRO A 138 -6.13 15.69 8.37
N TYR A 139 -5.50 15.55 7.21
CA TYR A 139 -5.23 14.22 6.69
C TYR A 139 -4.27 13.47 7.62
N TRP A 140 -4.58 12.21 7.87
CA TRP A 140 -3.72 11.29 8.61
C TRP A 140 -2.85 10.50 7.65
N SER A 141 -1.80 9.89 8.19
CA SER A 141 -1.02 8.86 7.51
C SER A 141 -0.99 7.60 8.39
N SER A 142 -0.39 6.53 7.90
CA SER A 142 -0.25 5.27 8.63
C SER A 142 1.03 4.55 8.24
N ASP A 143 1.27 3.39 8.84
CA ASP A 143 2.30 2.45 8.37
C ASP A 143 2.00 1.82 7.00
N ASN A 144 0.80 2.09 6.46
CA ASN A 144 0.39 1.79 5.10
C ASN A 144 -0.22 3.04 4.42
N PRO A 145 0.60 4.04 4.07
CA PRO A 145 0.11 5.37 3.71
C PRO A 145 -0.63 5.40 2.37
N VAL A 146 -0.34 4.45 1.47
CA VAL A 146 -1.00 4.37 0.16
C VAL A 146 -2.22 3.45 0.26
N THR A 147 -3.39 4.07 0.29
CA THR A 147 -4.67 3.36 0.46
C THR A 147 -5.40 3.25 -0.86
N ARG A 148 -6.30 2.27 -0.94
CA ARG A 148 -7.13 2.04 -2.13
C ARG A 148 -8.60 2.02 -1.74
N SER A 149 -9.44 2.59 -2.60
CA SER A 149 -10.89 2.53 -2.47
C SER A 149 -11.55 2.40 -3.84
N ASN A 150 -12.72 1.78 -3.87
CA ASN A 150 -13.56 1.76 -5.05
C ASN A 150 -15.01 1.92 -4.59
N PRO A 151 -15.73 2.99 -4.99
CA PRO A 151 -17.14 3.16 -4.60
C PRO A 151 -18.07 2.24 -5.38
N ILE A 152 -17.59 1.61 -6.45
CA ILE A 152 -18.36 0.58 -7.17
C ILE A 152 -18.20 -0.72 -6.41
N ASP A 153 -19.31 -1.21 -5.86
CA ASP A 153 -19.37 -2.54 -5.26
C ASP A 153 -19.21 -3.61 -6.34
N HIS A 154 -18.18 -4.44 -6.20
CA HIS A 154 -17.88 -5.56 -7.11
C HIS A 154 -18.21 -6.92 -6.48
N TRP A 155 -19.17 -6.97 -5.54
CA TRP A 155 -19.67 -8.21 -4.93
C TRP A 155 -19.77 -9.37 -5.93
N PRO A 156 -19.21 -10.56 -5.62
CA PRO A 156 -18.64 -11.01 -4.35
C PRO A 156 -17.16 -10.67 -4.14
N TYR A 157 -16.50 -10.06 -5.13
CA TYR A 157 -15.08 -9.75 -5.07
C TYR A 157 -14.91 -8.24 -4.96
N ASN A 158 -14.84 -7.71 -3.73
CA ASN A 158 -14.51 -6.30 -3.48
C ASN A 158 -13.06 -6.00 -3.90
N SER A 159 -12.82 -5.94 -5.21
CA SER A 159 -11.48 -5.90 -5.78
C SER A 159 -11.05 -4.45 -5.97
N VAL A 160 -10.22 -3.96 -5.07
CA VAL A 160 -9.49 -2.69 -5.21
C VAL A 160 -8.28 -2.82 -6.14
N SER A 161 -8.43 -3.56 -7.23
CA SER A 161 -7.38 -3.73 -8.23
C SER A 161 -7.24 -2.46 -9.08
N LEU A 162 -6.00 -2.09 -9.41
CA LEU A 162 -5.66 -0.91 -10.21
C LEU A 162 -6.30 -0.89 -11.61
N SER A 163 -6.74 -2.04 -12.10
CA SER A 163 -7.38 -2.17 -13.41
C SER A 163 -8.90 -2.06 -13.37
N ARG A 164 -9.51 -1.94 -12.20
CA ARG A 164 -10.97 -1.85 -12.05
C ARG A 164 -11.46 -0.43 -12.30
N LYS A 165 -12.63 -0.34 -12.94
CA LYS A 165 -13.34 0.93 -13.09
C LYS A 165 -13.65 1.52 -11.71
N GLY A 166 -13.46 2.83 -11.57
CA GLY A 166 -13.76 3.57 -10.34
C GLY A 166 -12.71 3.47 -9.22
N ILE A 167 -11.58 2.80 -9.48
CA ILE A 167 -10.50 2.72 -8.50
C ILE A 167 -9.96 4.12 -8.15
N GLN A 168 -9.66 4.31 -6.88
CA GLN A 168 -8.95 5.46 -6.35
C GLN A 168 -7.80 4.97 -5.47
N VAL A 169 -6.63 5.57 -5.65
CA VAL A 169 -5.43 5.36 -4.85
C VAL A 169 -5.10 6.68 -4.16
N HIS A 170 -5.02 6.68 -2.83
CA HIS A 170 -4.80 7.88 -2.05
C HIS A 170 -3.47 7.83 -1.31
N LEU A 171 -2.71 8.92 -1.40
CA LEU A 171 -1.51 9.17 -0.61
C LEU A 171 -1.64 10.53 0.10
N PRO A 172 -1.83 10.55 1.42
CA PRO A 172 -1.66 11.75 2.22
C PRO A 172 -0.23 12.27 2.06
N LEU A 173 -0.09 13.52 1.62
CA LEU A 173 1.21 14.19 1.48
C LEU A 173 1.49 15.08 2.69
N SER A 174 0.47 15.73 3.23
CA SER A 174 0.59 16.55 4.43
C SER A 174 -0.78 16.63 5.13
N PRO A 175 -0.89 17.25 6.31
CA PRO A 175 -2.17 17.52 6.94
C PRO A 175 -3.19 18.24 6.04
N VAL A 176 -2.70 18.97 5.03
CA VAL A 176 -3.49 19.82 4.12
C VAL A 176 -3.60 19.21 2.72
N LEU A 177 -2.67 18.35 2.28
CA LEU A 177 -2.63 17.86 0.91
C LEU A 177 -2.72 16.33 0.84
N SER A 178 -3.56 15.83 -0.08
CA SER A 178 -3.64 14.41 -0.39
C SER A 178 -3.66 14.19 -1.89
N LEU A 179 -2.75 13.36 -2.40
CA LEU A 179 -2.74 12.94 -3.79
C LEU A 179 -3.75 11.80 -3.99
N CYS A 180 -4.60 11.94 -5.01
CA CYS A 180 -5.48 10.89 -5.50
C CYS A 180 -5.11 10.53 -6.94
N ILE A 181 -4.80 9.26 -7.19
CA ILE A 181 -4.62 8.69 -8.53
C ILE A 181 -5.82 7.79 -8.80
N CYS A 182 -6.66 8.17 -9.76
CA CYS A 182 -7.99 7.58 -9.92
C CYS A 182 -8.35 7.25 -11.38
N ASP A 183 -9.43 6.49 -11.54
CA ASP A 183 -9.99 6.13 -12.84
C ASP A 183 -10.22 7.38 -13.72
N PRO A 184 -9.56 7.47 -14.90
CA PRO A 184 -9.59 8.69 -15.70
C PRO A 184 -10.93 8.94 -16.40
N VAL A 185 -11.78 7.92 -16.52
CA VAL A 185 -13.08 8.04 -17.19
C VAL A 185 -14.14 8.48 -16.19
N MET A 186 -14.22 7.79 -15.06
CA MET A 186 -15.19 8.06 -14.01
C MET A 186 -14.96 9.41 -13.35
N TYR A 187 -13.70 9.83 -13.18
CA TYR A 187 -13.33 11.06 -12.48
C TYR A 187 -12.81 12.17 -13.41
N ASN A 188 -13.11 12.09 -14.71
CA ASN A 188 -12.63 13.09 -15.69
C ASN A 188 -13.10 14.52 -15.37
N TYR A 189 -14.25 14.66 -14.73
CA TYR A 189 -14.84 15.95 -14.36
C TYR A 189 -14.07 16.67 -13.24
N LEU A 190 -13.20 15.97 -12.50
CA LEU A 190 -12.42 16.58 -11.43
C LEU A 190 -11.25 17.41 -12.00
N PRO A 191 -11.02 18.62 -11.47
CA PRO A 191 -9.83 19.39 -11.80
C PRO A 191 -8.57 18.69 -11.26
N SER A 192 -7.40 19.05 -11.78
CA SER A 192 -6.13 18.51 -11.28
C SER A 192 -5.85 18.95 -9.84
N ASN A 193 -6.26 20.15 -9.45
CA ASN A 193 -6.20 20.61 -8.05
C ASN A 193 -7.63 20.86 -7.59
N PHE A 194 -8.02 20.23 -6.49
CA PHE A 194 -9.39 20.23 -5.99
C PHE A 194 -9.41 20.65 -4.53
N GLU A 195 -9.97 21.83 -4.26
CA GLU A 195 -10.29 22.23 -2.90
C GLU A 195 -11.49 21.43 -2.43
N ILE A 196 -11.30 20.65 -1.36
CA ILE A 196 -12.39 19.83 -0.85
C ILE A 196 -13.44 20.72 -0.20
N THR A 197 -14.71 20.43 -0.49
CA THR A 197 -15.85 21.22 -0.02
C THR A 197 -16.61 20.56 1.12
N ASP A 198 -16.30 19.29 1.42
CA ASP A 198 -16.94 18.52 2.47
C ASP A 198 -15.90 17.82 3.35
N VAL A 199 -16.02 17.99 4.66
CA VAL A 199 -15.19 17.33 5.66
C VAL A 199 -15.32 15.80 5.60
N GLN A 200 -16.43 15.27 5.05
CA GLN A 200 -16.57 13.83 4.84
C GLN A 200 -15.52 13.28 3.88
N SER A 201 -14.98 14.08 2.95
CA SER A 201 -13.85 13.66 2.11
C SER A 201 -12.59 13.42 2.93
N VAL A 202 -12.29 14.28 3.92
CA VAL A 202 -11.18 14.06 4.86
C VAL A 202 -11.44 12.83 5.73
N LYS A 203 -12.65 12.71 6.30
CA LYS A 203 -13.03 11.55 7.12
C LYS A 203 -12.93 10.24 6.36
N SER A 204 -13.32 10.23 5.09
CA SER A 204 -13.23 9.05 4.23
C SER A 204 -11.77 8.65 3.97
N ALA A 205 -10.91 9.63 3.69
CA ALA A 205 -9.47 9.39 3.53
C ALA A 205 -8.84 8.87 4.84
N ASN A 206 -9.18 9.49 5.98
CA ASN A 206 -8.68 9.09 7.30
C ASN A 206 -9.22 7.73 7.73
N TYR A 207 -10.46 7.40 7.41
CA TYR A 207 -11.02 6.06 7.60
C TYR A 207 -10.19 5.02 6.87
N LEU A 208 -9.81 5.29 5.61
CA LEU A 208 -8.94 4.37 4.86
C LEU A 208 -7.58 4.20 5.54
N GLN A 209 -6.99 5.25 6.12
CA GLN A 209 -5.74 5.12 6.86
C GLN A 209 -5.88 4.18 8.06
N VAL A 210 -7.00 4.24 8.78
CA VAL A 210 -7.27 3.29 9.89
C VAL A 210 -7.49 1.87 9.33
N TYR A 211 -8.33 1.74 8.31
CA TYR A 211 -8.71 0.45 7.72
C TYR A 211 -7.53 -0.32 7.14
N TRP A 212 -6.60 0.38 6.48
CA TRP A 212 -5.44 -0.22 5.81
C TRP A 212 -4.20 -0.29 6.70
N SER A 213 -4.20 0.36 7.88
CA SER A 213 -3.08 0.32 8.81
C SER A 213 -2.91 -1.06 9.42
N THR A 214 -1.67 -1.41 9.77
CA THR A 214 -1.38 -2.67 10.48
C THR A 214 -1.11 -2.45 11.96
N ARG A 215 -0.49 -1.33 12.31
CA ARG A 215 -0.07 -1.02 13.69
C ARG A 215 -0.20 0.45 14.06
N TYR A 216 0.02 1.35 13.11
CA TYR A 216 0.24 2.76 13.43
C TYR A 216 -0.58 3.68 12.54
N VAL A 217 -1.18 4.70 13.19
CA VAL A 217 -1.78 5.86 12.53
C VAL A 217 -1.09 7.12 13.06
N PHE A 218 -0.78 8.03 12.15
CA PHE A 218 -0.02 9.24 12.40
C PHE A 218 -0.84 10.48 12.09
N SER A 219 -0.73 11.50 12.94
CA SER A 219 -1.31 12.81 12.71
C SER A 219 -0.38 13.89 13.25
N ASN A 220 -0.48 15.12 12.74
CA ASN A 220 0.14 16.28 13.39
C ASN A 220 -0.71 16.84 14.55
N LYS A 221 -1.87 16.24 14.84
CA LYS A 221 -2.73 16.61 15.96
C LYS A 221 -2.92 15.42 16.89
N ASN A 222 -2.96 15.69 18.18
CA ASN A 222 -3.28 14.70 19.20
C ASN A 222 -4.80 14.54 19.40
N ASP A 223 -5.54 14.32 18.31
CA ASP A 223 -6.98 14.02 18.33
C ASP A 223 -7.25 12.81 17.43
N PHE A 224 -7.45 11.67 18.09
CA PHE A 224 -7.75 10.39 17.43
C PHE A 224 -9.14 9.85 17.79
N SER A 225 -10.02 10.68 18.34
CA SER A 225 -11.39 10.30 18.72
C SER A 225 -12.16 9.65 17.57
N PHE A 226 -11.93 10.10 16.33
CA PHE A 226 -12.54 9.49 15.15
C PHE A 226 -11.96 8.11 14.81
N ALA A 227 -10.66 7.87 15.03
CA ALA A 227 -10.05 6.55 14.84
C ALA A 227 -10.55 5.56 15.90
N GLU A 228 -10.64 6.00 17.16
CA GLU A 228 -11.22 5.21 18.25
C GLU A 228 -12.67 4.80 17.94
N ALA A 229 -13.49 5.71 17.43
CA ALA A 229 -14.87 5.41 17.04
C ALA A 229 -14.97 4.39 15.89
N ILE A 230 -14.00 4.38 14.95
CA ILE A 230 -13.93 3.39 13.88
C ILE A 230 -13.60 2.02 14.46
N ILE A 231 -12.58 1.93 15.32
CA ILE A 231 -12.12 0.68 15.95
C ILE A 231 -13.20 0.11 16.86
N GLN A 232 -13.88 0.94 17.66
CA GLN A 232 -14.99 0.50 18.52
C GLN A 232 -16.13 -0.14 17.71
N LYS A 233 -16.42 0.38 16.52
CA LYS A 233 -17.45 -0.18 15.62
C LYS A 233 -16.99 -1.41 14.87
N ASN A 234 -15.69 -1.52 14.60
CA ASN A 234 -15.12 -2.65 13.89
C ASN A 234 -13.81 -3.11 14.56
N PRO A 235 -13.90 -3.85 15.69
CA PRO A 235 -12.72 -4.23 16.47
C PRO A 235 -11.68 -5.04 15.70
N VAL A 236 -12.09 -5.77 14.65
CA VAL A 236 -11.19 -6.55 13.78
C VAL A 236 -10.12 -5.68 13.11
N LEU A 237 -10.36 -4.38 12.94
CA LEU A 237 -9.37 -3.46 12.37
C LEU A 237 -8.19 -3.24 13.32
N ALA A 238 -8.34 -3.53 14.61
CA ALA A 238 -7.24 -3.58 15.55
C ALA A 238 -6.53 -4.96 15.55
N GLU A 239 -7.15 -6.02 15.03
CA GLU A 239 -6.71 -7.43 15.13
C GLU A 239 -5.60 -7.85 14.15
N GLY A 240 -4.81 -6.94 13.59
CA GLY A 240 -3.71 -7.28 12.66
C GLY A 240 -2.58 -8.20 13.20
N ILE A 241 -2.76 -8.83 14.38
CA ILE A 241 -1.74 -9.50 15.22
C ILE A 241 -2.30 -10.76 15.96
N ILE A 242 -2.96 -11.73 15.30
CA ILE A 242 -3.26 -13.03 15.97
C ILE A 242 -2.69 -14.27 15.24
N GLU A 243 -2.28 -14.18 13.97
CA GLU A 243 -1.74 -15.37 13.29
C GLU A 243 -0.25 -15.66 13.55
N SER A 244 0.53 -14.73 14.12
CA SER A 244 1.99 -14.93 14.30
C SER A 244 2.44 -15.31 15.72
N GLU A 245 1.55 -15.48 16.69
CA GLU A 245 1.91 -15.85 18.07
C GLU A 245 1.37 -17.21 18.54
N LYS A 246 0.61 -17.93 17.71
CA LYS A 246 0.08 -19.25 18.10
C LYS A 246 1.04 -20.43 17.95
N ASP A 247 2.25 -20.22 17.41
CA ASP A 247 3.21 -21.32 17.17
C ASP A 247 4.40 -21.38 18.15
N ILE A 248 4.36 -20.67 19.28
CA ILE A 248 5.34 -20.89 20.34
C ILE A 248 4.64 -21.14 21.68
N SER A 249 4.73 -22.40 22.08
CA SER A 249 4.47 -22.98 23.41
C SER A 249 3.01 -23.14 23.84
N GLY A 250 2.60 -24.40 23.95
CA GLY A 250 1.42 -24.76 24.71
C GLY A 250 1.62 -24.46 26.19
N ALA A 251 0.73 -23.66 26.76
CA ALA A 251 0.30 -23.75 28.15
C ALA A 251 -0.97 -22.91 28.37
N ASP A 252 -2.00 -23.60 28.85
CA ASP A 252 -3.14 -23.17 29.67
C ASP A 252 -4.07 -22.00 29.30
N ASN A 253 -5.36 -22.35 29.31
CA ASN A 253 -6.52 -21.47 29.24
C ASN A 253 -6.81 -20.87 30.63
N SER A 254 -6.71 -19.56 30.80
CA SER A 254 -7.74 -18.77 31.52
C SER A 254 -7.50 -17.26 31.39
N SER A 255 -8.55 -16.54 31.00
CA SER A 255 -8.72 -15.08 31.08
C SER A 255 -7.55 -14.20 30.62
N ALA A 256 -7.42 -13.99 29.31
CA ALA A 256 -6.68 -12.84 28.79
C ALA A 256 -7.64 -11.95 27.99
N SER A 257 -8.06 -10.84 28.59
CA SER A 257 -8.60 -9.70 27.86
C SER A 257 -7.43 -9.11 27.08
N ALA A 258 -7.28 -9.52 25.83
CA ALA A 258 -6.30 -8.93 24.91
C ALA A 258 -6.72 -7.49 24.65
N THR A 259 -6.12 -6.55 25.37
CA THR A 259 -6.22 -5.13 25.04
C THR A 259 -5.31 -4.89 23.85
N ILE A 260 -5.90 -4.81 22.66
CA ILE A 260 -5.18 -4.68 21.38
C ILE A 260 -5.10 -3.19 21.03
N THR A 261 -3.89 -2.65 20.79
CA THR A 261 -3.63 -1.21 20.66
C THR A 261 -3.04 -0.86 19.29
N ILE A 262 -3.83 -0.20 18.42
CA ILE A 262 -3.26 0.64 17.35
C ILE A 262 -2.58 1.80 18.05
N THR A 263 -1.27 1.93 17.91
CA THR A 263 -0.54 3.01 18.55
C THR A 263 -0.63 4.25 17.68
N MET A 264 -1.14 5.32 18.25
CA MET A 264 -1.38 6.58 17.55
C MET A 264 -0.32 7.59 17.96
N TYR A 265 0.37 8.16 16.98
CA TYR A 265 1.43 9.13 17.23
C TYR A 265 1.04 10.51 16.70
N ALA A 266 1.12 11.51 17.57
CA ALA A 266 1.20 12.90 17.16
C ALA A 266 2.65 13.19 16.73
N LEU A 267 2.87 13.61 15.49
CA LEU A 267 4.16 14.11 15.04
C LEU A 267 4.39 15.50 15.66
N PRO A 268 5.60 15.80 16.16
CA PRO A 268 5.91 17.13 16.68
C PRO A 268 5.71 18.19 15.60
N ASP A 269 5.27 19.39 16.01
CA ASP A 269 5.13 20.55 15.13
C ASP A 269 6.48 20.80 14.43
N GLY A 270 6.49 20.64 13.10
CA GLY A 270 7.62 20.96 12.23
C GLY A 270 7.69 22.45 11.90
#